data_AF-A0A954NWM0-F1
#
_entry.id   AF-A0A954NWM0-F1
#
_cell.length_a   1.000
_cell.length_b   1.000
_cell.length_c   1.000
_cell.angle_alpha   90.00
_cell.angle_beta   90.00
_cell.angle_gamma   90.00
#
_symmetry.space_group_name_H-M   'P 1'
#
loop_
_entity.id
_entity.type
_entity.pdbx_description
1 polymer ?
#
loop_
_entity_poly.entity_id
_entity_poly.type
_entity_poly.pdbx_seq_one_letter_code
_entity_poly.pdbx_strand_id
1 'polypeptide(L)'
;MNEQQLSESEVFLPKSELQSLIDLLRNDGMTVVGPTIDQQAIVYDEITSVDELPRGWTDRQEPGKYRLEQRDDDATFGFVVGPHSWKKYLFPPLTTVSTAEKTDQGWQMQTPEPDSTRYAFLGVRACELAAIAVQDRVFTGGPYVDPVYSNRRKNAFIIAVNCTEAAPTCFCSSMNTGPECRSGFDLALTELDDGFVVQAGSEAGETLIARLNTSEITTSQSETAG
;
A
#
# COMPACT_ATOMS: atom_id res chain seq x y z
N MET A 1 20.71 -7.82 -22.28
CA MET A 1 20.93 -9.20 -21.79
C MET A 1 19.77 -9.47 -20.85
N ASN A 2 18.74 -10.13 -21.40
CA ASN A 2 17.47 -10.56 -20.81
C ASN A 2 16.67 -9.58 -19.95
N GLU A 3 15.84 -8.78 -20.63
CA GLU A 3 14.52 -8.40 -20.13
C GLU A 3 13.68 -9.69 -20.06
N GLN A 4 13.62 -10.31 -18.89
CA GLN A 4 12.60 -11.31 -18.61
C GLN A 4 11.28 -10.58 -18.39
N GLN A 5 10.48 -10.59 -19.45
CA GLN A 5 9.06 -10.30 -19.43
C GLN A 5 8.40 -11.30 -18.49
N LEU A 6 8.16 -10.90 -17.23
CA LEU A 6 7.26 -11.59 -16.33
C LEU A 6 5.92 -11.70 -17.07
N SER A 7 5.41 -12.92 -17.22
CA SER A 7 4.09 -13.13 -17.80
C SER A 7 3.06 -12.43 -16.89
N GLU A 8 2.49 -11.34 -17.36
CA GLU A 8 1.42 -10.59 -16.68
C GLU A 8 0.17 -11.48 -16.61
N SER A 9 0.10 -12.34 -15.61
CA SER A 9 -1.14 -13.06 -15.31
C SER A 9 -2.04 -12.12 -14.51
N GLU A 10 -2.77 -11.28 -15.22
CA GLU A 10 -3.86 -10.53 -14.63
C GLU A 10 -5.05 -11.46 -14.36
N VAL A 11 -5.72 -11.26 -13.23
CA VAL A 11 -6.93 -12.00 -12.85
C VAL A 11 -8.02 -11.04 -12.40
N PHE A 12 -9.28 -11.48 -12.45
CA PHE A 12 -10.40 -10.72 -11.90
C PHE A 12 -10.72 -11.20 -10.48
N LEU A 13 -10.77 -10.25 -9.53
CA LEU A 13 -11.18 -10.45 -8.15
C LEU A 13 -12.55 -9.79 -7.94
N PRO A 14 -13.63 -10.55 -7.72
CA PRO A 14 -14.94 -9.97 -7.41
C PRO A 14 -14.89 -9.07 -6.17
N LYS A 15 -15.67 -8.00 -6.14
CA LYS A 15 -15.67 -7.04 -5.02
C LYS A 15 -16.01 -7.70 -3.67
N SER A 16 -16.81 -8.75 -3.68
CA SER A 16 -17.14 -9.56 -2.51
C SER A 16 -15.94 -10.30 -1.91
N GLU A 17 -14.90 -10.55 -2.69
CA GLU A 17 -13.70 -11.29 -2.27
C GLU A 17 -12.59 -10.37 -1.71
N LEU A 18 -12.81 -9.05 -1.67
CA LEU A 18 -11.84 -8.13 -1.07
C LEU A 18 -11.61 -8.41 0.42
N GLN A 19 -12.63 -8.88 1.14
CA GLN A 19 -12.48 -9.31 2.54
C GLN A 19 -11.58 -10.54 2.65
N SER A 20 -11.71 -11.51 1.73
CA SER A 20 -10.85 -12.69 1.66
C SER A 20 -9.38 -12.30 1.49
N LEU A 21 -9.07 -11.27 0.71
CA LEU A 21 -7.72 -10.72 0.57
C LEU A 21 -7.17 -10.19 1.90
N ILE A 22 -7.97 -9.39 2.62
CA ILE A 22 -7.58 -8.86 3.94
C ILE A 22 -7.36 -10.01 4.93
N ASP A 23 -8.27 -10.98 4.96
CA ASP A 23 -8.21 -12.12 5.88
C ASP A 23 -6.99 -13.01 5.61
N LEU A 24 -6.64 -13.28 4.35
CA LEU A 24 -5.45 -14.05 4.01
C LEU A 24 -4.16 -13.37 4.47
N LEU A 25 -4.02 -12.06 4.26
CA LEU A 25 -2.85 -11.30 4.72
C LEU A 25 -2.74 -11.33 6.25
N ARG A 26 -3.86 -11.19 6.97
CA ARG A 26 -3.89 -11.27 8.43
C ARG A 26 -3.59 -12.67 8.95
N ASN A 27 -4.14 -13.70 8.31
CA ASN A 27 -3.85 -15.10 8.63
C ASN A 27 -2.37 -15.45 8.39
N ASP A 28 -1.74 -14.80 7.42
CA ASP A 28 -0.31 -14.89 7.19
C ASP A 28 0.50 -14.11 8.22
N GLY A 29 -0.13 -13.49 9.23
CA GLY A 29 0.51 -12.78 10.34
C GLY A 29 0.99 -11.38 9.97
N MET A 30 0.30 -10.71 9.03
CA MET A 30 0.57 -9.33 8.64
C MET A 30 -0.45 -8.37 9.24
N THR A 31 0.01 -7.18 9.62
CA THR A 31 -0.85 -6.06 9.98
C THR A 31 -1.27 -5.34 8.70
N VAL A 32 -2.56 -5.38 8.36
CA VAL A 32 -3.09 -4.72 7.16
C VAL A 32 -3.36 -3.27 7.49
N VAL A 33 -2.71 -2.37 6.75
CA VAL A 33 -2.93 -0.93 6.84
C VAL A 33 -3.55 -0.49 5.53
N GLY A 34 -4.71 0.15 5.58
CA GLY A 34 -5.42 0.62 4.41
C GLY A 34 -6.06 1.98 4.63
N PRO A 35 -6.72 2.53 3.60
CA PRO A 35 -7.44 3.78 3.75
C PRO A 35 -8.66 3.58 4.67
N THR A 36 -8.89 4.52 5.56
CA THR A 36 -10.09 4.62 6.41
C THR A 36 -10.43 6.07 6.65
N ILE A 37 -11.61 6.35 7.22
CA ILE A 37 -12.05 7.71 7.54
C ILE A 37 -11.78 7.98 9.02
N ASP A 38 -10.92 8.95 9.29
CA ASP A 38 -10.76 9.54 10.63
C ASP A 38 -10.81 11.06 10.54
N GLN A 39 -11.47 11.70 11.52
CA GLN A 39 -11.53 13.16 11.63
C GLN A 39 -11.87 13.90 10.32
N GLN A 40 -12.83 13.38 9.54
CA GLN A 40 -13.24 13.94 8.24
C GLN A 40 -12.15 13.95 7.17
N ALA A 41 -11.19 13.02 7.24
CA ALA A 41 -10.20 12.78 6.20
C ALA A 41 -10.03 11.29 5.92
N ILE A 42 -9.70 10.96 4.67
CA ILE A 42 -9.22 9.62 4.33
C ILE A 42 -7.75 9.55 4.73
N VAL A 43 -7.45 8.65 5.67
CA VAL A 43 -6.11 8.43 6.25
C VAL A 43 -5.72 6.96 6.11
N TYR A 44 -4.44 6.63 6.35
CA TYR A 44 -4.00 5.25 6.40
C TYR A 44 -3.86 4.77 7.85
N ASP A 45 -4.64 3.76 8.22
CA ASP A 45 -4.59 3.12 9.53
C ASP A 45 -4.75 1.60 9.43
N GLU A 46 -4.50 0.90 10.53
CA GLU A 46 -4.76 -0.53 10.62
C GLU A 46 -6.25 -0.81 10.38
N ILE A 47 -6.53 -1.78 9.51
CA ILE A 47 -7.86 -2.25 9.20
C ILE A 47 -7.92 -3.77 9.32
N THR A 48 -9.10 -4.26 9.65
CA THR A 48 -9.40 -5.68 9.82
C THR A 48 -10.52 -6.16 8.90
N SER A 49 -11.30 -5.23 8.35
CA SER A 49 -12.43 -5.52 7.47
C SER A 49 -12.59 -4.49 6.34
N VAL A 50 -13.22 -4.92 5.25
CA VAL A 50 -13.63 -4.04 4.14
C VAL A 50 -14.67 -2.99 4.54
N ASP A 51 -15.36 -3.17 5.67
CA ASP A 51 -16.32 -2.19 6.20
C ASP A 51 -15.63 -0.94 6.77
N GLU A 52 -14.32 -1.00 7.03
CA GLU A 52 -13.51 0.12 7.51
C GLU A 52 -12.95 0.97 6.36
N LEU A 53 -13.07 0.49 5.12
CA LEU A 53 -12.65 1.22 3.91
C LEU A 53 -13.61 2.38 3.60
N PRO A 54 -13.15 3.47 2.97
CA PRO A 54 -13.96 4.66 2.67
C PRO A 54 -14.91 4.44 1.48
N ARG A 55 -15.67 3.34 1.48
CA ARG A 55 -16.56 2.97 0.37
C ARG A 55 -17.64 4.02 0.16
N GLY A 56 -17.80 4.47 -1.09
CA GLY A 56 -18.75 5.52 -1.46
C GLY A 56 -18.36 6.92 -0.97
N TRP A 57 -17.13 7.10 -0.50
CA TRP A 57 -16.58 8.41 -0.16
C TRP A 57 -15.47 8.81 -1.12
N THR A 58 -15.40 10.10 -1.39
CA THR A 58 -14.29 10.73 -2.12
C THR A 58 -13.80 11.96 -1.36
N ASP A 59 -12.67 12.49 -1.79
CA ASP A 59 -12.09 13.71 -1.28
C ASP A 59 -12.04 14.81 -2.34
N ARG A 60 -12.41 16.03 -1.92
CA ARG A 60 -12.21 17.25 -2.70
C ARG A 60 -11.01 18.00 -2.15
N GLN A 61 -9.94 18.04 -2.94
CA GLN A 61 -8.74 18.78 -2.61
C GLN A 61 -8.59 20.01 -3.50
N GLU A 62 -8.41 21.17 -2.88
CA GLU A 62 -8.03 22.43 -3.53
C GLU A 62 -6.89 23.08 -2.74
N PRO A 63 -6.17 24.08 -3.28
CA PRO A 63 -5.19 24.84 -2.50
C PRO A 63 -5.77 25.34 -1.16
N GLY A 64 -5.30 24.78 -0.05
CA GLY A 64 -5.74 25.12 1.31
C GLY A 64 -7.11 24.58 1.71
N LYS A 65 -7.71 23.65 0.97
CA LYS A 65 -9.00 23.03 1.33
C LYS A 65 -8.98 21.51 1.14
N TYR A 66 -9.64 20.84 2.07
CA TYR A 66 -9.92 19.40 2.01
C TYR A 66 -11.34 19.18 2.54
N ARG A 67 -12.11 18.31 1.88
CA ARG A 67 -13.43 17.88 2.34
C ARG A 67 -13.77 16.50 1.82
N LEU A 68 -14.45 15.70 2.62
CA LEU A 68 -15.08 14.47 2.14
C LEU A 68 -16.45 14.73 1.53
N GLU A 69 -16.72 14.04 0.43
CA GLU A 69 -18.02 14.04 -0.25
C GLU A 69 -18.49 12.60 -0.44
N GLN A 70 -19.81 12.40 -0.37
CA GLN A 70 -20.40 11.13 -0.77
C GLN A 70 -20.41 11.04 -2.29
N ARG A 71 -20.12 9.85 -2.79
CA ARG A 71 -20.18 9.50 -4.21
C ARG A 71 -21.58 8.98 -4.54
N ASP A 72 -21.90 9.00 -5.82
CA ASP A 72 -23.11 8.36 -6.36
C ASP A 72 -22.92 6.86 -6.66
N ASP A 73 -21.70 6.35 -6.42
CA ASP A 73 -21.30 4.95 -6.57
C ASP A 73 -20.71 4.42 -5.25
N ASP A 74 -20.40 3.12 -5.22
CA ASP A 74 -19.79 2.45 -4.07
C ASP A 74 -18.27 2.24 -4.25
N ALA A 75 -17.57 3.11 -4.99
CA ALA A 75 -16.12 2.95 -5.19
C ALA A 75 -15.38 2.94 -3.82
N THR A 76 -14.42 2.03 -3.69
CA THR A 76 -13.65 1.77 -2.46
C THR A 76 -12.40 2.63 -2.41
N PHE A 77 -11.78 2.85 -3.57
CA PHE A 77 -10.57 3.64 -3.77
C PHE A 77 -10.84 4.86 -4.66
N GLY A 78 -12.09 5.33 -4.73
CA GLY A 78 -12.54 6.51 -5.47
C GLY A 78 -12.14 7.85 -4.84
N PHE A 79 -10.90 7.96 -4.38
CA PHE A 79 -10.30 9.13 -3.74
C PHE A 79 -8.84 9.27 -4.20
N VAL A 80 -8.21 10.42 -3.94
CA VAL A 80 -6.82 10.66 -4.35
C VAL A 80 -5.82 10.09 -3.32
N VAL A 81 -5.18 10.95 -2.52
CA VAL A 81 -4.22 10.59 -1.47
C VAL A 81 -4.54 11.36 -0.20
N GLY A 82 -4.43 10.70 0.94
CA GLY A 82 -4.66 11.30 2.24
C GLY A 82 -3.55 12.28 2.68
N PRO A 83 -3.70 12.90 3.86
CA PRO A 83 -2.69 13.80 4.43
C PRO A 83 -1.48 13.06 5.01
N HIS A 84 -1.48 11.73 5.02
CA HIS A 84 -0.45 10.90 5.62
C HIS A 84 0.37 10.15 4.57
N SER A 85 1.57 9.74 4.96
CA SER A 85 2.48 8.95 4.14
C SER A 85 2.74 7.61 4.81
N TRP A 86 2.94 6.58 4.00
CA TRP A 86 3.43 5.25 4.41
C TRP A 86 4.75 5.30 5.20
N LYS A 87 5.49 6.41 5.13
CA LYS A 87 6.71 6.64 5.93
C LYS A 87 6.48 6.44 7.43
N LYS A 88 5.31 6.76 8.00
CA LYS A 88 5.06 6.55 9.44
C LYS A 88 5.20 5.08 9.86
N TYR A 89 4.95 4.14 8.94
CA TYR A 89 5.08 2.70 9.18
C TYR A 89 6.44 2.16 8.77
N LEU A 90 7.06 2.69 7.71
CA LEU A 90 8.38 2.26 7.25
C LEU A 90 9.53 2.87 8.05
N PHE A 91 9.34 4.08 8.56
CA PHE A 91 10.31 4.84 9.35
C PHE A 91 9.58 5.60 10.48
N PRO A 92 9.22 4.90 11.57
CA PRO A 92 8.39 5.48 12.62
C PRO A 92 9.08 6.65 13.32
N PRO A 93 8.31 7.67 13.76
CA PRO A 93 8.86 8.89 14.36
C PRO A 93 9.58 8.66 15.70
N LEU A 94 9.32 7.53 16.35
CA LEU A 94 10.00 7.09 17.56
C LEU A 94 10.50 5.66 17.37
N THR A 95 11.80 5.44 17.56
CA THR A 95 12.41 4.11 17.59
C THR A 95 13.40 4.03 18.73
N THR A 96 13.33 2.95 19.51
CA THR A 96 14.37 2.62 20.50
C THR A 96 15.64 2.24 19.76
N VAL A 97 16.74 2.93 20.05
CA VAL A 97 18.07 2.62 19.47
C VAL A 97 18.95 1.83 20.44
N SER A 98 18.71 1.97 21.74
CA SER A 98 19.40 1.21 22.78
C SER A 98 18.60 1.27 24.08
N THR A 99 18.74 0.24 24.89
CA THR A 99 18.29 0.21 26.28
C THR A 99 19.50 0.02 27.20
N ALA A 100 19.38 0.47 28.45
CA ALA A 100 20.45 0.33 29.44
C ALA A 100 19.86 -0.19 30.75
N GLU A 101 20.43 -1.27 31.26
CA GLU A 101 20.07 -1.85 32.54
C GLU A 101 21.20 -1.60 33.54
N LYS A 102 20.86 -1.19 34.77
CA LYS A 102 21.83 -1.03 35.83
C LYS A 102 22.03 -2.37 36.53
N THR A 103 23.24 -2.91 36.45
CA THR A 103 23.67 -4.14 37.13
C THR A 103 24.66 -3.81 38.26
N ASP A 104 25.01 -4.80 39.07
CA ASP A 104 26.05 -4.68 40.11
C ASP A 104 27.43 -4.31 39.54
N GLN A 105 27.66 -4.54 38.23
CA GLN A 105 28.90 -4.20 37.52
C GLN A 105 28.83 -2.88 36.73
N GLY A 106 27.74 -2.12 36.88
CA GLY A 106 27.54 -0.84 36.18
C GLY A 106 26.41 -0.90 35.16
N TRP A 107 26.45 -0.03 34.15
CA TRP A 107 25.42 0.00 33.10
C TRP A 107 25.74 -1.01 32.00
N GLN A 108 24.78 -1.91 31.75
CA GLN A 108 24.83 -2.83 30.62
C GLN A 108 23.94 -2.29 29.50
N MET A 109 24.55 -1.92 28.38
CA MET A 109 23.83 -1.48 27.18
C MET A 109 23.33 -2.72 26.42
N GLN A 110 22.09 -2.66 25.94
CA GLN A 110 21.46 -3.69 25.13
C GLN A 110 20.97 -3.06 23.82
N THR A 111 21.17 -3.79 22.72
CA THR A 111 20.54 -3.48 21.44
C THR A 111 19.12 -4.01 21.48
N PRO A 112 18.10 -3.19 21.14
CA PRO A 112 16.73 -3.67 21.09
C PRO A 112 16.59 -4.75 20.01
N GLU A 113 15.74 -5.74 20.26
CA GLU A 113 15.36 -6.71 19.25
C GLU A 113 14.74 -5.97 18.04
N PRO A 114 15.11 -6.34 16.81
CA PRO A 114 14.51 -5.75 15.61
C PRO A 114 13.00 -5.95 15.63
N ASP A 115 12.26 -4.91 15.25
CA ASP A 115 10.81 -5.00 15.11
C ASP A 115 10.45 -6.05 14.05
N SER A 116 9.75 -7.10 14.46
CA SER A 116 9.33 -8.21 13.58
C SER A 116 7.97 -7.98 12.91
N THR A 117 7.37 -6.81 13.08
CA THR A 117 6.08 -6.47 12.48
C THR A 117 6.17 -6.55 10.96
N ARG A 118 5.25 -7.29 10.35
CA ARG A 118 5.07 -7.37 8.90
C ARG A 118 3.82 -6.61 8.53
N TYR A 119 3.93 -5.68 7.59
CA TYR A 119 2.81 -4.85 7.15
C TYR A 119 2.32 -5.28 5.77
N ALA A 120 1.02 -5.24 5.56
CA ALA A 120 0.43 -5.24 4.23
C ALA A 120 -0.21 -3.87 3.98
N PHE A 121 0.34 -3.11 3.05
CA PHE A 121 -0.16 -1.77 2.70
C PHE A 121 -1.17 -1.88 1.56
N LEU A 122 -2.44 -1.65 1.88
CA LEU A 122 -3.55 -1.68 0.93
C LEU A 122 -3.90 -0.28 0.45
N GLY A 123 -3.99 -0.08 -0.87
CA GLY A 123 -4.37 1.22 -1.44
C GLY A 123 -3.20 2.15 -1.76
N VAL A 124 -1.97 1.63 -1.87
CA VAL A 124 -0.80 2.45 -2.20
C VAL A 124 -0.92 3.01 -3.61
N ARG A 125 -0.76 4.32 -3.80
CA ARG A 125 -0.81 4.95 -5.13
C ARG A 125 0.54 4.93 -5.83
N ALA A 126 0.53 5.00 -7.16
CA ALA A 126 1.77 5.06 -7.97
C ALA A 126 2.73 6.18 -7.51
N CYS A 127 2.21 7.36 -7.19
CA CYS A 127 3.03 8.48 -6.70
C CYS A 127 3.63 8.22 -5.31
N GLU A 128 2.96 7.40 -4.49
CA GLU A 128 3.46 6.97 -3.19
C GLU A 128 4.50 5.85 -3.33
N LEU A 129 4.35 4.94 -4.30
CA LEU A 129 5.39 3.98 -4.68
C LEU A 129 6.68 4.70 -5.08
N ALA A 130 6.57 5.76 -5.89
CA ALA A 130 7.70 6.60 -6.25
C ALA A 130 8.33 7.28 -5.01
N ALA A 131 7.51 7.74 -4.07
CA ALA A 131 8.00 8.30 -2.80
C ALA A 131 8.71 7.25 -1.92
N ILE A 132 8.24 6.00 -1.91
CA ILE A 132 8.91 4.87 -1.25
C ILE A 132 10.24 4.58 -1.93
N ALA A 133 10.31 4.55 -3.26
CA ALA A 133 11.57 4.33 -3.99
C ALA A 133 12.63 5.41 -3.71
N VAL A 134 12.20 6.67 -3.49
CA VAL A 134 13.10 7.73 -3.02
C VAL A 134 13.63 7.42 -1.62
N GLN A 135 12.77 6.97 -0.71
CA GLN A 135 13.17 6.56 0.64
C GLN A 135 14.12 5.35 0.61
N ASP A 136 13.87 4.36 -0.24
CA ASP A 136 14.75 3.19 -0.44
C ASP A 136 16.17 3.64 -0.78
N ARG A 137 16.32 4.55 -1.73
CA ARG A 137 17.64 5.12 -2.09
C ARG A 137 18.30 5.88 -0.94
N VAL A 138 17.54 6.67 -0.17
CA VAL A 138 18.08 7.46 0.95
C VAL A 138 18.52 6.58 2.12
N PHE A 139 17.70 5.60 2.50
CA PHE A 139 17.92 4.80 3.71
C PHE A 139 18.68 3.49 3.47
N THR A 140 18.78 3.02 2.22
CA THR A 140 19.41 1.72 1.90
C THR A 140 20.39 1.77 0.73
N GLY A 141 20.34 2.81 -0.12
CA GLY A 141 21.18 2.91 -1.32
C GLY A 141 22.59 3.45 -1.10
N GLY A 142 22.93 3.91 0.11
CA GLY A 142 24.24 4.46 0.46
C GLY A 142 25.19 3.44 1.10
N PRO A 143 26.39 3.88 1.55
CA PRO A 143 27.35 3.02 2.25
C PRO A 143 26.87 2.58 3.65
N TYR A 144 25.83 3.22 4.19
CA TYR A 144 25.21 2.89 5.46
C TYR A 144 23.72 2.62 5.23
N VAL A 145 23.26 1.47 5.72
CA VAL A 145 21.86 1.04 5.64
C VAL A 145 21.19 1.32 6.98
N ASP A 146 20.05 2.00 6.98
CA ASP A 146 19.22 2.15 8.16
C ASP A 146 18.54 0.79 8.47
N PRO A 147 18.85 0.16 9.62
CA PRO A 147 18.38 -1.19 9.92
C PRO A 147 16.86 -1.22 10.19
N VAL A 148 16.29 -0.13 10.71
CA VAL A 148 14.86 -0.05 11.05
C VAL A 148 14.04 0.02 9.76
N TYR A 149 14.40 0.95 8.88
CA TYR A 149 13.76 1.08 7.57
C TYR A 149 13.96 -0.18 6.73
N SER A 150 15.19 -0.68 6.61
CA SER A 150 15.50 -1.85 5.77
C SER A 150 14.71 -3.07 6.21
N ASN A 151 14.62 -3.33 7.51
CA ASN A 151 13.88 -4.46 8.04
C ASN A 151 12.36 -4.32 7.79
N ARG A 152 11.77 -3.15 8.10
CA ARG A 152 10.34 -2.89 7.85
C ARG A 152 10.00 -2.95 6.35
N ARG A 153 10.84 -2.40 5.48
CA ARG A 153 10.64 -2.39 4.02
C ARG A 153 10.70 -3.79 3.42
N LYS A 154 11.61 -4.65 3.88
CA LYS A 154 11.72 -6.07 3.45
C LYS A 154 10.53 -6.92 3.90
N ASN A 155 9.94 -6.55 5.03
CA ASN A 155 8.81 -7.23 5.66
C ASN A 155 7.45 -6.64 5.25
N ALA A 156 7.42 -5.69 4.32
CA ALA A 156 6.21 -5.05 3.82
C ALA A 156 5.74 -5.71 2.52
N PHE A 157 4.45 -6.04 2.47
CA PHE A 157 3.72 -6.44 1.26
C PHE A 157 2.90 -5.25 0.77
N ILE A 158 3.01 -4.90 -0.51
CA ILE A 158 2.42 -3.69 -1.07
C ILE A 158 1.32 -4.07 -2.07
N ILE A 159 0.09 -3.70 -1.74
CA ILE A 159 -1.08 -3.77 -2.61
C ILE A 159 -1.37 -2.36 -3.13
N ALA A 160 -0.88 -2.08 -4.33
CA ALA A 160 -1.07 -0.81 -5.00
C ALA A 160 -2.43 -0.74 -5.70
N VAL A 161 -2.95 0.47 -5.89
CA VAL A 161 -4.20 0.71 -6.61
C VAL A 161 -4.00 1.82 -7.62
N ASN A 162 -4.28 1.53 -8.89
CA ASN A 162 -4.25 2.50 -9.98
C ASN A 162 -5.22 3.66 -9.69
N CYS A 163 -4.72 4.89 -9.82
CA CYS A 163 -5.48 6.07 -9.45
C CYS A 163 -6.41 6.49 -10.59
N THR A 164 -7.72 6.40 -10.39
CA THR A 164 -8.74 6.80 -11.37
C THR A 164 -9.25 8.23 -11.15
N GLU A 165 -8.85 8.86 -10.05
CA GLU A 165 -9.23 10.21 -9.66
C GLU A 165 -8.05 11.19 -9.74
N ALA A 166 -8.31 12.45 -10.09
CA ALA A 166 -7.30 13.50 -10.12
C ALA A 166 -7.81 14.77 -9.46
N ALA A 167 -7.09 15.25 -8.43
CA ALA A 167 -7.32 16.57 -7.86
C ALA A 167 -6.58 17.67 -8.64
N PRO A 168 -7.05 18.93 -8.58
CA PRO A 168 -6.32 20.10 -9.12
C PRO A 168 -4.89 20.26 -8.59
N THR A 169 -4.57 19.64 -7.45
CA THR A 169 -3.26 19.66 -6.81
C THR A 169 -2.36 18.48 -7.22
N CYS A 170 -2.86 17.53 -8.02
CA CYS A 170 -2.08 16.37 -8.48
C CYS A 170 -1.06 16.75 -9.55
N PHE A 171 0.13 16.14 -9.48
CA PHE A 171 1.22 16.34 -10.44
C PHE A 171 1.96 15.04 -10.79
N CYS A 172 1.35 13.88 -10.51
CA CYS A 172 1.99 12.57 -10.72
C CYS A 172 2.34 12.31 -12.18
N SER A 173 1.46 12.67 -13.12
CA SER A 173 1.70 12.56 -14.56
C SER A 173 2.87 13.44 -15.00
N SER A 174 2.91 14.71 -14.56
CA SER A 174 4.00 15.64 -14.88
C SER A 174 5.37 15.18 -14.35
N MET A 175 5.37 14.43 -13.24
CA MET A 175 6.59 13.86 -12.65
C MET A 175 6.91 12.44 -13.17
N ASN A 176 6.09 11.87 -14.05
CA ASN A 176 6.19 10.48 -14.52
C ASN A 176 6.20 9.46 -13.36
N THR A 177 5.28 9.64 -12.41
CA THR A 177 5.14 8.81 -11.19
C THR A 177 3.74 8.21 -11.04
N GLY A 178 2.96 8.16 -12.12
CA GLY A 178 1.58 7.65 -12.12
C GLY A 178 0.78 8.24 -13.28
N PRO A 179 -0.54 7.98 -13.34
CA PRO A 179 -1.38 7.38 -12.29
C PRO A 179 -1.31 5.85 -12.17
N GLU A 180 -0.77 5.19 -13.20
CA GLU A 180 -0.57 3.75 -13.27
C GLU A 180 0.59 3.28 -12.38
N CYS A 181 0.39 2.20 -11.64
CA CYS A 181 1.39 1.52 -10.84
C CYS A 181 2.19 0.59 -11.75
N ARG A 182 3.47 0.90 -11.98
CA ARG A 182 4.32 0.14 -12.91
C ARG A 182 5.30 -0.82 -12.23
N SER A 183 5.71 -0.53 -11.00
CA SER A 183 6.65 -1.37 -10.24
C SER A 183 6.67 -1.00 -8.76
N GLY A 184 7.34 -1.83 -7.95
CA GLY A 184 7.53 -1.58 -6.51
C GLY A 184 6.40 -2.07 -5.63
N PHE A 185 5.51 -2.92 -6.17
CA PHE A 185 4.37 -3.52 -5.49
C PHE A 185 4.39 -5.06 -5.62
N ASP A 186 3.64 -5.73 -4.76
CA ASP A 186 3.39 -7.17 -4.83
C ASP A 186 2.10 -7.46 -5.62
N LEU A 187 1.08 -6.60 -5.46
CA LEU A 187 -0.14 -6.59 -6.25
C LEU A 187 -0.47 -5.18 -6.73
N ALA A 188 -0.97 -5.04 -7.95
CA ALA A 188 -1.61 -3.82 -8.44
C ALA A 188 -3.08 -4.10 -8.78
N LEU A 189 -3.97 -3.25 -8.26
CA LEU A 189 -5.41 -3.37 -8.43
C LEU A 189 -5.90 -2.21 -9.31
N THR A 190 -6.75 -2.51 -10.28
CA THR A 190 -7.60 -1.52 -10.95
C THR A 190 -9.04 -1.77 -10.53
N GLU A 191 -9.65 -0.81 -9.83
CA GLU A 191 -11.04 -0.94 -9.38
C GLU A 191 -12.01 -0.73 -10.54
N LEU A 192 -12.94 -1.68 -10.67
CA LEU A 192 -14.11 -1.65 -11.55
C LEU A 192 -15.38 -1.66 -10.68
N ASP A 193 -16.55 -1.50 -11.30
CA ASP A 193 -17.83 -1.45 -10.57
C ASP A 193 -18.11 -2.73 -9.74
N ASP A 194 -17.81 -3.90 -10.31
CA ASP A 194 -18.14 -5.22 -9.76
C ASP A 194 -16.93 -5.96 -9.15
N GLY A 195 -15.72 -5.38 -9.21
CA GLY A 195 -14.52 -6.02 -8.70
C GLY A 195 -13.23 -5.30 -9.07
N PHE A 196 -12.16 -6.07 -9.18
CA PHE A 196 -10.81 -5.57 -9.42
C PHE A 196 -10.13 -6.41 -10.48
N VAL A 197 -9.47 -5.75 -11.43
CA VAL A 197 -8.38 -6.39 -12.18
C VAL A 197 -7.15 -6.37 -11.28
N VAL A 198 -6.55 -7.55 -11.06
CA VAL A 198 -5.41 -7.75 -10.17
C VAL A 198 -4.23 -8.26 -10.96
N GLN A 199 -3.13 -7.50 -10.92
CA GLN A 199 -1.85 -7.86 -11.51
C GLN A 199 -0.86 -8.25 -10.41
N ALA A 200 -0.14 -9.36 -10.58
CA ALA A 200 0.99 -9.70 -9.72
C ALA A 200 2.24 -8.89 -10.10
N GLY A 201 2.87 -8.27 -9.10
CA GLY A 201 4.17 -7.58 -9.23
C GLY A 201 5.34 -8.32 -8.60
N SER A 202 5.07 -9.42 -7.88
CA SER A 202 6.07 -10.26 -7.22
C SER A 202 5.61 -11.72 -7.07
N GLU A 203 6.54 -12.64 -6.77
CA GLU A 203 6.24 -14.05 -6.47
C GLU A 203 5.32 -14.20 -5.24
N ALA A 204 5.45 -13.29 -4.26
CA ALA A 204 4.55 -13.27 -3.10
C ALA A 204 3.13 -12.87 -3.52
N GLY A 205 2.99 -11.93 -4.46
CA GLY A 205 1.73 -11.57 -5.10
C GLY A 205 1.08 -12.73 -5.83
N GLU A 206 1.84 -13.44 -6.68
CA GLU A 206 1.36 -14.65 -7.38
C GLU A 206 0.88 -15.72 -6.40
N THR A 207 1.63 -15.95 -5.32
CA THR A 207 1.28 -16.91 -4.26
C THR A 207 -0.02 -16.53 -3.55
N LEU A 208 -0.25 -15.24 -3.30
CA LEU A 208 -1.48 -14.76 -2.69
C LEU A 208 -2.67 -14.90 -3.65
N ILE A 209 -2.50 -14.52 -4.93
CA ILE A 209 -3.54 -14.68 -5.97
C ILE A 209 -3.99 -16.14 -6.08
N ALA A 210 -3.07 -17.10 -6.06
CA ALA A 210 -3.40 -18.52 -6.15
C ALA A 210 -4.29 -19.05 -5.00
N ARG A 211 -4.40 -18.30 -3.90
CA ARG A 211 -5.25 -18.62 -2.73
C ARG A 211 -6.58 -17.86 -2.74
N LEU A 212 -6.73 -16.88 -3.62
CA LEU A 212 -7.95 -16.09 -3.77
C LEU A 212 -8.93 -16.77 -4.73
N ASN A 213 -10.21 -16.48 -4.54
CA ASN A 213 -11.26 -16.90 -5.46
C ASN A 213 -11.34 -15.91 -6.64
N THR A 214 -10.47 -16.11 -7.64
CA THR A 214 -10.36 -15.25 -8.82
C THR A 214 -10.86 -15.94 -10.08
N SER A 215 -11.23 -15.16 -11.10
CA SER A 215 -11.59 -15.66 -12.42
C SER A 215 -10.72 -15.06 -13.52
N GLU A 216 -10.83 -15.60 -14.73
CA GLU A 216 -10.26 -14.97 -15.92
C GLU A 216 -10.91 -13.60 -16.18
N ILE A 217 -10.14 -12.67 -16.76
CA ILE A 217 -10.60 -11.33 -17.11
C ILE A 217 -11.32 -11.38 -18.45
N THR A 218 -12.46 -10.73 -18.55
CA THR A 218 -13.18 -10.54 -19.83
C THR A 218 -12.59 -9.38 -20.63
N THR A 219 -12.77 -9.38 -21.96
CA THR A 219 -12.29 -8.27 -22.82
C THR A 219 -12.78 -6.91 -22.34
N SER A 220 -14.05 -6.80 -21.90
CA SER A 220 -14.62 -5.55 -21.38
C SER A 220 -13.93 -5.05 -20.11
N GLN A 221 -13.53 -5.96 -19.22
CA GLN A 221 -12.83 -5.61 -17.98
C GLN A 221 -11.39 -5.16 -18.27
N SER A 222 -10.71 -5.83 -19.21
CA SER A 222 -9.38 -5.43 -19.67
C SER A 222 -9.39 -4.04 -20.32
N GLU A 223 -10.38 -3.76 -21.18
CA GLU A 223 -10.55 -2.43 -21.82
C GLU A 223 -10.90 -1.32 -20.83
N THR A 224 -11.62 -1.63 -19.75
CA THR A 224 -11.97 -0.63 -18.72
C THR A 224 -10.81 -0.36 -17.76
N ALA A 225 -9.93 -1.35 -17.59
CA ALA A 225 -8.79 -1.25 -16.69
C ALA A 225 -7.56 -0.53 -17.30
N GLY A 226 -7.46 -0.47 -18.63
CA GLY A 226 -6.38 0.19 -19.38
C GLY A 226 -6.71 1.61 -19.82
#